data_AF-N9UX83-F1
#
_entry.id   AF-N9UX83-F1
#
_cell.length_a   1.000
_cell.length_b   1.000
_cell.length_c   1.000
_cell.angle_alpha   90.00
_cell.angle_beta   90.00
_cell.angle_gamma   90.00
#
_symmetry.space_group_name_H-M   'P 1'
#
loop_
_entity.id
_entity.type
_entity.pdbx_description
1 polymer ?
#
loop_
_entity_poly.entity_id
_entity_poly.type
_entity_poly.pdbx_seq_one_letter_code
_entity_poly.pdbx_strand_id
1 'polypeptide(L)'
;MNASRFDGWDDVVAFACALPDVEMAPFYGTPCPKVNGKAFVSPGREAGSFHVMCPIEEKELLLETDPGIFWQTPHYEGWPGLLVRFAPADPGRVADVIRRAWWDRAKKAQRAAFGPRP
;
A
#
# COMPACT_ATOMS: atom_id res chain seq x y z
N MET A 1 5.66 6.81 17.18
CA MET A 1 5.36 7.35 15.83
C MET A 1 3.88 7.64 15.80
N ASN A 2 3.47 8.86 15.43
CA ASN A 2 2.05 9.20 15.33
C ASN A 2 1.46 8.35 14.20
N ALA A 3 0.44 7.55 14.47
CA ALA A 3 -0.16 6.70 13.44
C ALA A 3 -0.80 7.62 12.38
N SER A 4 -0.33 7.53 11.13
CA SER A 4 -0.94 8.25 10.01
C SER A 4 -2.42 7.88 9.95
N ARG A 5 -3.30 8.89 9.82
CA ARG A 5 -4.74 8.66 9.73
C ARG A 5 -5.16 8.16 8.35
N PHE A 6 -4.35 8.41 7.33
CA PHE A 6 -4.65 8.07 5.93
C PHE A 6 -5.91 8.77 5.43
N ASP A 7 -6.09 10.05 5.80
CA ASP A 7 -7.23 10.87 5.41
C ASP A 7 -7.17 11.30 3.94
N GLY A 8 -5.99 11.20 3.32
CA GLY A 8 -5.76 11.50 1.91
C GLY A 8 -4.45 10.97 1.37
N TRP A 9 -4.17 11.27 0.10
CA TRP A 9 -2.98 10.77 -0.60
C TRP A 9 -1.66 11.26 0.04
N ASP A 10 -1.62 12.49 0.55
CA ASP A 10 -0.43 13.04 1.19
C ASP A 10 -0.02 12.25 2.44
N ASP A 11 -0.99 11.74 3.22
CA ASP A 11 -0.72 10.86 4.37
C ASP A 11 -0.11 9.52 3.92
N VAL A 12 -0.62 8.98 2.80
CA VAL A 12 -0.11 7.73 2.21
C VAL A 12 1.33 7.92 1.74
N VAL A 13 1.61 9.03 1.05
CA VAL A 13 2.97 9.38 0.61
C VAL A 13 3.89 9.58 1.80
N ALA A 14 3.47 10.36 2.82
CA ALA A 14 4.27 10.61 4.01
C ALA A 14 4.62 9.30 4.73
N PHE A 15 3.66 8.40 4.89
CA PHE A 15 3.90 7.09 5.51
C PHE A 15 4.81 6.19 4.65
N ALA A 16 4.53 6.09 3.35
CA ALA A 16 5.29 5.24 2.43
C ALA A 16 6.75 5.71 2.30
N CYS A 17 7.00 7.02 2.22
CA CYS A 17 8.33 7.60 2.14
C CYS A 17 9.11 7.53 3.46
N ALA A 18 8.45 7.26 4.59
CA ALA A 18 9.14 6.99 5.85
C ALA A 18 9.71 5.56 5.92
N LEU A 19 9.34 4.67 4.98
CA LEU A 19 9.92 3.34 4.88
C LEU A 19 11.32 3.40 4.24
N PRO A 20 12.23 2.46 4.56
CA PRO A 20 13.61 2.50 4.08
C PRO A 20 13.72 2.49 2.56
N ASP A 21 14.61 3.32 2.03
CA ASP A 21 14.98 3.41 0.61
C ASP A 21 13.78 3.65 -0.34
N VAL A 22 12.75 4.35 0.15
CA VAL A 22 11.62 4.75 -0.67
C VAL A 22 11.87 6.11 -1.29
N GLU A 23 11.72 6.19 -2.61
CA GLU A 23 11.83 7.41 -3.39
C GLU A 23 10.50 7.72 -4.10
N MET A 24 10.22 9.00 -4.35
CA MET A 24 9.14 9.42 -5.23
C MET A 24 9.64 9.45 -6.67
N ALA A 25 9.04 8.63 -7.54
CA ALA A 25 9.41 8.58 -8.96
C ALA A 25 8.19 8.42 -9.87
N PRO A 26 8.25 8.86 -11.14
CA PRO A 26 7.11 8.78 -12.05
C PRO A 26 6.60 7.34 -12.28
N PHE A 27 5.29 7.17 -12.27
CA PHE A 27 4.57 5.96 -12.65
C PHE A 27 3.43 6.37 -13.59
N TYR A 28 3.61 6.12 -14.89
CA TYR A 28 2.72 6.65 -15.94
C TYR A 28 2.44 8.16 -15.81
N GLY A 29 3.49 8.95 -15.52
CA GLY A 29 3.40 10.41 -15.36
C GLY A 29 3.03 10.91 -13.97
N THR A 30 2.52 10.04 -13.07
CA THR A 30 2.18 10.41 -11.70
C THR A 30 3.29 9.99 -10.73
N PRO A 31 3.91 10.90 -9.96
CA PRO A 31 4.89 10.51 -8.94
C PRO A 31 4.28 9.59 -7.88
N CYS A 32 4.90 8.43 -7.66
CA CYS A 32 4.47 7.44 -6.67
C CYS A 32 5.66 6.96 -5.82
N PRO A 33 5.41 6.53 -4.56
CA PRO A 33 6.43 5.88 -3.74
C PRO A 33 6.93 4.58 -4.39
N LYS A 34 8.24 4.47 -4.56
CA LYS A 34 8.92 3.29 -5.10
C LYS A 34 10.03 2.83 -4.18
N VAL A 35 10.21 1.52 -4.09
CA VAL A 35 11.41 0.91 -3.52
C VAL A 35 12.07 0.10 -4.63
N ASN A 36 13.39 0.23 -4.81
CA ASN A 36 14.13 -0.47 -5.87
C ASN A 36 13.53 -0.24 -7.29
N GLY A 37 13.09 0.98 -7.59
CA GLY A 37 12.45 1.32 -8.86
C GLY A 37 11.05 0.75 -9.07
N LYS A 38 10.47 0.11 -8.04
CA LYS A 38 9.18 -0.57 -8.10
C LYS A 38 8.14 0.15 -7.23
N ALA A 39 7.09 0.68 -7.86
CA ALA A 39 5.96 1.27 -7.14
C ALA A 39 5.21 0.20 -6.34
N PHE A 40 4.77 0.56 -5.12
CA PHE A 40 4.03 -0.35 -4.23
C PHE A 40 2.73 0.25 -3.69
N VAL A 41 2.60 1.57 -3.76
CA VAL A 41 1.35 2.32 -3.60
C VAL A 41 1.22 3.33 -4.74
N SER A 42 0.00 3.61 -5.17
CA SER A 42 -0.29 4.62 -6.20
C SER A 42 -1.67 5.22 -5.99
N PRO A 43 -1.98 6.39 -6.58
CA PRO A 43 -3.35 6.84 -6.70
C PRO A 43 -4.19 5.77 -7.40
N GLY A 44 -5.41 5.54 -6.90
CA GLY A 44 -6.40 4.70 -7.55
C GLY A 44 -7.12 5.47 -8.66
N ARG A 45 -7.87 4.77 -9.51
CA ARG A 45 -8.83 5.40 -10.44
C ARG A 45 -10.12 5.82 -9.73
N GLU A 46 -10.33 5.29 -8.53
CA GLU A 46 -11.57 5.43 -7.78
C GLU A 46 -11.42 6.49 -6.70
N ALA A 47 -12.28 7.51 -6.76
CA ALA A 47 -12.29 8.60 -5.78
C ALA A 47 -12.45 8.07 -4.35
N GLY A 48 -11.81 8.72 -3.39
CA GLY A 48 -11.86 8.32 -1.98
C GLY A 48 -11.01 7.07 -1.65
N SER A 49 -10.18 6.59 -2.57
CA SER A 49 -9.31 5.45 -2.35
C SER A 49 -7.96 5.58 -3.06
N PHE A 50 -7.04 4.72 -2.66
CA PHE A 50 -5.75 4.53 -3.33
C PHE A 50 -5.49 3.04 -3.56
N HIS A 51 -4.51 2.74 -4.40
CA HIS A 51 -4.13 1.38 -4.73
C HIS A 51 -2.88 0.97 -3.93
N VAL A 52 -2.88 -0.27 -3.44
CA VAL A 52 -1.73 -0.92 -2.80
C VAL A 52 -1.50 -2.29 -3.42
N MET A 53 -0.23 -2.59 -3.70
CA MET A 53 0.19 -3.91 -4.18
C MET A 53 0.02 -4.95 -3.08
N CYS A 54 -0.64 -6.06 -3.39
CA CYS A 54 -0.90 -7.14 -2.45
C CYS A 54 -0.99 -8.48 -3.18
N PRO A 55 -0.37 -9.57 -2.68
CA PRO A 55 -0.54 -10.91 -3.23
C PRO A 55 -2.03 -11.32 -3.27
N ILE A 56 -2.42 -12.11 -4.26
CA ILE A 56 -3.84 -12.48 -4.47
C ILE A 56 -4.42 -13.17 -3.24
N GLU A 57 -3.70 -14.11 -2.65
CA GLU A 57 -4.13 -14.87 -1.45
C GLU A 57 -4.43 -13.94 -0.26
N GLU A 58 -3.53 -12.98 0.01
CA GLU A 58 -3.75 -12.01 1.10
C GLU A 58 -4.89 -11.05 0.76
N LYS A 59 -4.95 -10.59 -0.49
CA LYS A 59 -6.00 -9.70 -0.97
C LYS A 59 -7.38 -10.31 -0.78
N GLU A 60 -7.58 -11.56 -1.17
CA GLU A 60 -8.87 -12.25 -1.02
C GLU A 60 -9.32 -12.26 0.45
N LEU A 61 -8.40 -12.58 1.37
CA LEU A 61 -8.67 -12.54 2.81
C LEU A 61 -9.00 -11.12 3.31
N LEU A 62 -8.29 -10.10 2.85
CA LEU A 62 -8.53 -8.71 3.26
C LEU A 62 -9.88 -8.19 2.77
N LEU A 63 -10.29 -8.55 1.55
CA LEU A 63 -11.59 -8.21 0.98
C LEU A 63 -12.73 -8.88 1.74
N GLU A 64 -12.54 -10.11 2.20
CA GLU A 64 -13.52 -10.86 3.00
C GLU A 64 -13.63 -10.30 4.41
N THR A 65 -12.49 -10.10 5.08
CA THR A 65 -12.47 -9.77 6.51
C THR A 65 -12.77 -8.30 6.79
N ASP A 66 -12.32 -7.38 5.92
CA ASP A 66 -12.40 -5.93 6.18
C ASP A 66 -12.85 -5.14 4.95
N PRO A 67 -14.04 -5.43 4.39
CA PRO A 67 -14.58 -4.76 3.20
C PRO A 67 -14.84 -3.26 3.38
N GLY A 68 -14.91 -2.80 4.63
CA GLY A 68 -15.02 -1.39 4.99
C GLY A 68 -13.72 -0.60 4.76
N ILE A 69 -12.57 -1.28 4.71
CA ILE A 69 -11.24 -0.68 4.51
C ILE A 69 -10.71 -1.05 3.13
N PHE A 70 -10.83 -2.33 2.77
CA PHE A 70 -10.28 -2.94 1.57
C PHE A 70 -11.37 -3.30 0.60
N TRP A 71 -11.17 -2.99 -0.68
CA TRP A 71 -12.16 -3.28 -1.70
C TRP A 71 -11.52 -3.43 -3.08
N GLN A 72 -12.30 -3.82 -4.06
CA GLN A 72 -11.84 -3.90 -5.44
C GLN A 72 -12.98 -3.59 -6.42
N THR A 73 -12.60 -3.23 -7.65
CA THR A 73 -13.50 -3.21 -8.81
C THR A 73 -13.21 -4.41 -9.71
N PRO A 74 -14.07 -4.72 -10.71
CA PRO A 74 -13.80 -5.80 -11.66
C PRO A 74 -12.45 -5.67 -12.37
N HIS A 75 -11.92 -4.44 -12.51
CA HIS A 75 -10.58 -4.22 -13.08
C HIS A 75 -9.46 -4.88 -12.26
N TYR A 76 -9.65 -5.01 -10.94
CA TYR A 76 -8.66 -5.59 -10.03
C TYR A 76 -8.89 -7.08 -9.80
N GLU A 77 -9.98 -7.69 -10.25
CA GLU A 77 -10.23 -9.13 -10.06
C GLU A 77 -9.13 -9.98 -10.68
N GLY A 78 -8.64 -10.99 -9.93
CA GLY A 78 -7.54 -11.85 -10.37
C GLY A 78 -6.18 -11.16 -10.52
N TRP A 79 -6.07 -9.87 -10.21
CA TRP A 79 -4.83 -9.10 -10.31
C TRP A 79 -4.23 -8.77 -8.92
N PRO A 80 -2.90 -8.89 -8.74
CA PRO A 80 -2.24 -8.56 -7.48
C PRO A 80 -2.31 -7.06 -7.16
N GLY A 81 -3.13 -6.69 -6.17
CA GLY A 81 -3.33 -5.32 -5.72
C GLY A 81 -4.80 -5.02 -5.44
N LEU A 82 -5.04 -4.16 -4.46
CA LEU A 82 -6.39 -3.81 -3.99
C LEU A 82 -6.54 -2.31 -3.79
N LEU A 83 -7.78 -1.88 -3.64
CA LEU A 83 -8.13 -0.52 -3.29
C LEU A 83 -8.30 -0.40 -1.78
N VAL A 84 -7.82 0.71 -1.23
CA VAL A 84 -7.88 1.05 0.19
C VAL A 84 -8.61 2.38 0.33
N ARG A 85 -9.65 2.43 1.15
CA ARG A 85 -10.39 3.67 1.41
C ARG A 85 -9.55 4.64 2.24
N PHE A 86 -9.63 5.93 1.93
CA PHE A 86 -9.16 6.96 2.85
C PHE A 86 -10.03 7.02 4.11
N ALA A 87 -9.49 7.61 5.18
CA ALA A 87 -10.11 7.68 6.50
C ALA A 87 -10.64 6.30 6.98
N PRO A 88 -9.80 5.25 7.00
CA PRO A 88 -10.21 3.91 7.40
C PRO A 88 -10.62 3.87 8.88
N ALA A 89 -11.51 2.95 9.23
CA ALA A 89 -11.88 2.69 10.63
C ALA A 89 -10.69 2.18 11.47
N ASP A 90 -9.71 1.53 10.82
CA ASP A 90 -8.45 1.09 11.42
C ASP A 90 -7.25 1.50 10.55
N PRO A 91 -6.60 2.64 10.86
CA PRO A 91 -5.38 3.08 10.19
C PRO A 91 -4.19 2.12 10.38
N GLY A 92 -4.14 1.36 11.48
CA GLY A 92 -3.08 0.39 11.73
C GLY A 92 -3.07 -0.72 10.68
N ARG A 93 -4.27 -1.18 10.31
CA ARG A 93 -4.43 -2.20 9.27
C ARG A 93 -3.98 -1.72 7.89
N VAL A 94 -4.24 -0.46 7.56
CA VAL A 94 -3.72 0.17 6.34
C VAL A 94 -2.20 0.28 6.37
N ALA A 95 -1.63 0.71 7.51
CA ALA A 95 -0.19 0.80 7.68
C ALA A 95 0.50 -0.56 7.46
N ASP A 96 -0.07 -1.66 7.95
CA ASP A 96 0.48 -2.99 7.76
C ASP A 96 0.45 -3.44 6.30
N VAL A 97 -0.66 -3.22 5.58
CA VAL A 97 -0.75 -3.55 4.15
C VAL A 97 0.28 -2.75 3.33
N ILE A 98 0.52 -1.48 3.64
CA ILE A 98 1.55 -0.67 2.97
C ILE A 98 2.96 -1.20 3.31
N ARG A 99 3.25 -1.57 4.56
CA ARG A 99 4.54 -2.16 4.95
C ARG A 99 4.79 -3.50 4.26
N ARG A 100 3.78 -4.36 4.17
CA ARG A 100 3.84 -5.64 3.46
C ARG A 100 4.13 -5.45 1.98
N ALA A 101 3.44 -4.50 1.33
CA ALA A 101 3.68 -4.14 -0.06
C ALA A 101 5.12 -3.66 -0.32
N TRP A 102 5.68 -2.87 0.60
CA TRP A 102 7.10 -2.50 0.58
C TRP A 102 8.00 -3.73 0.77
N TRP A 103 7.73 -4.55 1.78
CA TRP A 103 8.55 -5.72 2.16
C TRP A 103 8.65 -6.72 1.00
N ASP A 104 7.53 -6.97 0.30
CA ASP A 104 7.48 -7.86 -0.86
C ASP A 104 8.34 -7.39 -2.03
N ARG A 105 8.61 -6.08 -2.12
CA ARG A 105 9.47 -5.46 -3.15
C ARG A 105 10.88 -5.13 -2.64
N ALA A 106 11.12 -5.23 -1.34
CA ALA A 106 12.42 -5.04 -0.71
C ALA A 106 13.40 -6.18 -1.05
N LYS A 107 14.69 -5.87 -1.12
CA LYS A 107 15.79 -6.83 -1.28
C LYS A 107 16.06 -7.57 0.02
N LYS A 108 16.75 -8.71 -0.05
CA LYS A 108 17.09 -9.55 1.11
C LYS A 108 17.72 -8.75 2.28
N ALA A 109 18.67 -7.87 1.99
CA ALA A 109 19.32 -7.04 3.01
C ALA A 109 18.36 -6.06 3.68
N GLN A 110 17.48 -5.42 2.90
CA GLN A 110 16.47 -4.50 3.41
C GLN A 110 15.45 -5.23 4.29
N ARG A 111 15.00 -6.42 3.88
CA ARG A 111 14.13 -7.28 4.70
C ARG A 111 14.80 -7.70 6.00
N ALA A 112 16.08 -8.09 5.95
CA ALA A 112 16.83 -8.47 7.15
C ALA A 112 16.97 -7.30 8.14
N ALA A 113 17.17 -6.08 7.64
CA ALA A 113 17.25 -4.88 8.47
C ALA A 113 15.88 -4.44 9.04
N PHE A 114 14.80 -4.64 8.28
CA PHE A 114 13.45 -4.27 8.70
C PHE A 114 12.83 -5.29 9.66
N GLY A 115 13.13 -6.58 9.45
CA GLY A 115 12.59 -7.69 10.22
C GLY A 115 11.59 -8.56 9.44
N PRO A 116 10.81 -9.40 10.14
CA PRO A 116 9.82 -10.25 9.51
C PRO A 116 8.78 -9.41 8.76
N ARG A 117 8.11 -10.03 7.78
CA ARG A 117 6.99 -9.42 7.09
C ARG A 117 5.90 -9.11 8.13
N PRO A 118 5.46 -7.84 8.29
CA PRO A 118 4.36 -7.48 9.19
C PRO A 118 3.03 -8.12 8.78
#